data_AF-A0A538RRB0-F1
#
_entry.id   AF-A0A538RRB0-F1
#
_cell.length_a   1.000
_cell.length_b   1.000
_cell.length_c   1.000
_cell.angle_alpha   90.00
_cell.angle_beta   90.00
_cell.angle_gamma   90.00
#
_symmetry.space_group_name_H-M   'P 1'
#
loop_
_entity.id
_entity.type
_entity.pdbx_description
1 polymer ?
#
loop_
_entity_poly.entity_id
_entity_poly.type
_entity_poly.pdbx_seq_one_letter_code
_entity_poly.pdbx_strand_id
1 'polypeptide(L)'
;MMRYIVMAIVTVLTCLDLSTAQARTPYEPESLAGLPGVVVVVETITSEAQADGLSEEAIQEAVEGILQSSGIRIFIESKTLPVSSNPWLYVQPNIGKGGPYYFYNISLRLIQKVSSVHGRKDTMAATTWEGNTAGIVNNTELRDVILDVTESWAKIFANDFLSVNPR
;
A
#
# COMPACT_ATOMS: atom_id res chain seq x y z
N MET A 1 -49.36 0.05 -2.62
CA MET A 1 -48.53 -0.64 -1.61
C MET A 1 -47.22 -1.18 -2.21
N MET A 2 -47.29 -2.01 -3.27
CA MET A 2 -46.12 -2.63 -3.89
C MET A 2 -45.09 -1.65 -4.51
N ARG A 3 -45.53 -0.50 -5.06
CA ARG A 3 -44.63 0.56 -5.59
C ARG A 3 -43.78 1.25 -4.51
N TYR A 4 -44.29 1.39 -3.30
CA TYR A 4 -43.56 2.04 -2.19
C TYR A 4 -42.51 1.10 -1.58
N ILE A 5 -42.78 -0.21 -1.58
CA ILE A 5 -41.84 -1.23 -1.14
C ILE A 5 -40.64 -1.32 -2.10
N VAL A 6 -40.88 -1.27 -3.42
CA VAL A 6 -39.82 -1.29 -4.43
C VAL A 6 -38.96 -0.01 -4.37
N MET A 7 -39.56 1.17 -4.18
CA MET A 7 -38.78 2.40 -3.99
C MET A 7 -37.93 2.37 -2.73
N ALA A 8 -38.44 1.85 -1.61
CA ALA A 8 -37.70 1.75 -0.36
C ALA A 8 -36.49 0.79 -0.45
N ILE A 9 -36.61 -0.30 -1.20
CA ILE A 9 -35.49 -1.24 -1.42
C ILE A 9 -34.39 -0.62 -2.29
N VAL A 10 -34.76 0.19 -3.29
CA VAL A 10 -33.79 0.88 -4.17
C VAL A 10 -33.06 2.03 -3.44
N THR A 11 -33.71 2.71 -2.50
CA THR A 11 -33.06 3.79 -1.71
C THR A 11 -32.12 3.25 -0.64
N VAL A 12 -32.40 2.08 -0.07
CA VAL A 12 -31.49 1.42 0.89
C VAL A 12 -30.24 0.87 0.20
N LEU A 13 -30.35 0.42 -1.06
CA LEU A 13 -29.21 -0.10 -1.83
C LEU A 13 -28.19 0.97 -2.26
N THR A 14 -28.60 2.24 -2.40
CA THR A 14 -27.70 3.36 -2.74
C THR A 14 -27.00 3.97 -1.52
N CYS A 15 -27.38 3.59 -0.30
CA CYS A 15 -26.78 4.12 0.92
C CYS A 15 -25.73 3.19 1.54
N LEU A 16 -25.40 2.09 0.87
CA LEU A 16 -24.28 1.20 1.21
C LEU A 16 -23.04 1.52 0.37
N ASP A 17 -22.80 2.79 0.07
CA ASP A 17 -21.44 3.26 -0.14
C ASP A 17 -20.76 3.24 1.24
N LEU A 18 -20.41 2.05 1.72
CA LEU A 18 -19.40 1.86 2.74
C LEU A 18 -18.09 2.33 2.11
N SER A 19 -17.93 3.65 2.01
CA SER A 19 -16.63 4.25 1.84
C SER A 19 -15.85 3.79 3.06
N THR A 20 -14.93 2.85 2.87
CA THR A 20 -13.85 2.58 3.82
C THR A 20 -12.97 3.82 3.82
N ALA A 21 -13.49 4.91 4.38
CA ALA A 21 -12.73 6.10 4.68
C ALA A 21 -11.73 5.68 5.75
N GLN A 22 -10.59 5.15 5.31
CA GLN A 22 -9.40 5.19 6.13
C GLN A 22 -9.21 6.65 6.49
N ALA A 23 -9.08 6.94 7.78
CA ALA A 23 -8.84 8.28 8.28
C ALA A 23 -7.43 8.70 7.87
N ARG A 24 -7.22 8.97 6.58
CA ARG A 24 -6.00 9.55 6.06
C ARG A 24 -5.92 10.95 6.58
N THR A 25 -4.81 11.26 7.23
CA THR A 25 -4.57 12.62 7.67
C THR A 25 -4.14 13.46 6.46
N PRO A 26 -4.50 14.75 6.40
CA PRO A 26 -4.07 15.65 5.31
C PRO A 26 -2.54 15.72 5.15
N TYR A 27 -1.80 15.35 6.19
CA TYR A 27 -0.35 15.40 6.26
C TYR A 27 0.35 14.27 5.49
N GLU A 28 -0.34 13.17 5.19
CA GLU A 28 0.26 12.02 4.50
C GLU A 28 0.74 12.39 3.09
N PRO A 29 -0.09 13.01 2.20
CA PRO A 29 0.39 13.48 0.90
C PRO A 29 1.47 14.57 1.03
N GLU A 30 1.35 15.50 2.00
CA GLU A 30 2.30 16.60 2.18
C GLU A 30 3.73 16.11 2.49
N SER A 31 3.86 14.99 3.21
CA SER A 31 5.15 14.36 3.52
C SER A 31 5.92 13.85 2.30
N LEU A 32 5.24 13.66 1.17
CA LEU A 32 5.82 13.19 -0.08
C LEU A 32 6.53 14.29 -0.87
N ALA A 33 6.33 15.56 -0.49
CA ALA A 33 6.83 16.71 -1.23
C ALA A 33 8.37 16.77 -1.25
N GLY A 34 8.94 17.05 -2.42
CA GLY A 34 10.38 17.17 -2.62
C GLY A 34 11.14 15.85 -2.66
N LEU A 35 10.44 14.70 -2.61
CA LEU A 35 11.09 13.41 -2.72
C LEU A 35 11.59 13.15 -4.15
N PRO A 36 12.84 12.73 -4.33
CA PRO A 36 13.41 12.48 -5.66
C PRO A 36 13.02 11.13 -6.26
N GLY A 37 12.35 10.26 -5.50
CA GLY A 37 12.08 8.86 -5.80
C GLY A 37 12.05 8.00 -4.54
N VAL A 38 11.91 6.69 -4.70
CA VAL A 38 11.84 5.71 -3.58
C VAL A 38 12.65 4.45 -3.87
N VAL A 39 12.99 3.68 -2.83
CA VAL A 39 13.39 2.26 -2.94
C VAL A 39 12.16 1.41 -2.63
N VAL A 40 11.83 0.42 -3.46
CA VAL A 40 10.76 -0.54 -3.15
C VAL A 40 11.35 -1.70 -2.37
N VAL A 41 10.73 -2.04 -1.24
CA VAL A 41 11.16 -3.16 -0.39
C VAL A 41 9.93 -3.99 -0.04
N VAL A 42 9.98 -5.31 -0.29
CA VAL A 42 8.89 -6.23 0.04
C VAL A 42 9.33 -7.11 1.22
N GLU A 43 8.51 -7.17 2.27
CA GLU A 43 8.74 -8.14 3.36
C GLU A 43 8.56 -9.58 2.88
N THR A 44 9.30 -10.47 3.53
CA THR A 44 9.19 -11.91 3.30
C THR A 44 7.76 -12.40 3.48
N ILE A 45 7.26 -13.15 2.50
CA ILE A 45 5.97 -13.83 2.60
C ILE A 45 6.14 -15.23 3.18
N THR A 46 5.04 -15.78 3.71
CA THR A 46 5.05 -17.11 4.31
C THR A 46 5.25 -18.20 3.26
N SER A 47 5.89 -19.30 3.64
CA SER A 47 6.17 -20.41 2.72
C SER A 47 4.89 -21.06 2.19
N GLU A 48 3.80 -21.01 2.96
CA GLU A 48 2.49 -21.46 2.51
C GLU A 48 1.91 -20.56 1.41
N ALA A 49 2.07 -19.24 1.51
CA ALA A 49 1.65 -18.32 0.45
C ALA A 49 2.51 -18.49 -0.81
N GLN A 50 3.81 -18.75 -0.64
CA GLN A 50 4.72 -19.09 -1.74
C GLN A 50 4.32 -20.38 -2.45
N ALA A 51 3.98 -21.42 -1.70
CA ALA A 51 3.53 -22.70 -2.26
C ALA A 51 2.23 -22.56 -3.07
N ASP A 52 1.38 -21.59 -2.72
CA ASP A 52 0.13 -21.27 -3.42
C ASP A 52 0.33 -20.17 -4.51
N GLY A 53 1.58 -19.89 -4.90
CA GLY A 53 1.93 -19.15 -6.13
C GLY A 53 2.18 -17.65 -5.97
N LEU A 54 2.16 -17.11 -4.76
CA LEU A 54 2.58 -15.74 -4.49
C LEU A 54 4.12 -15.66 -4.39
N SER A 55 4.75 -14.59 -4.84
CA SER A 55 6.19 -14.38 -4.62
C SER A 55 6.48 -12.91 -4.30
N GLU A 56 7.53 -12.67 -3.52
CA GLU A 56 8.01 -11.32 -3.21
C GLU A 56 8.36 -10.55 -4.49
N GLU A 57 8.97 -11.23 -5.47
CA GLU A 57 9.35 -10.62 -6.75
C GLU A 57 8.12 -10.16 -7.54
N ALA A 58 7.04 -10.96 -7.57
CA ALA A 58 5.82 -10.59 -8.27
C ALA A 58 5.16 -9.35 -7.64
N ILE A 59 5.17 -9.25 -6.31
CA ILE A 59 4.67 -8.07 -5.58
C ILE A 59 5.55 -6.86 -5.89
N GLN A 60 6.88 -7.03 -5.87
CA GLN A 60 7.82 -5.95 -6.16
C GLN A 60 7.65 -5.44 -7.59
N GLU A 61 7.62 -6.32 -8.59
CA GLU A 61 7.43 -5.99 -10.00
C GLU A 61 6.11 -5.24 -10.24
N ALA A 62 5.01 -5.65 -9.58
CA ALA A 62 3.72 -4.98 -9.67
C ALA A 62 3.79 -3.52 -9.18
N VAL A 63 4.43 -3.30 -8.02
CA VAL A 63 4.62 -1.93 -7.47
C VAL A 63 5.55 -1.12 -8.37
N GLU A 64 6.71 -1.67 -8.71
CA GLU A 64 7.72 -0.97 -9.50
C GLU A 64 7.20 -0.60 -10.89
N GLY A 65 6.42 -1.48 -11.54
CA GLY A 65 5.80 -1.20 -12.84
C GLY A 65 4.86 0.00 -12.81
N ILE A 66 4.08 0.16 -11.74
CA ILE A 66 3.19 1.32 -11.56
C ILE A 66 3.98 2.60 -11.32
N LEU A 67 5.01 2.55 -10.46
CA LEU A 67 5.85 3.71 -10.20
C LEU A 67 6.60 4.16 -11.46
N GLN A 68 7.20 3.21 -12.19
CA GLN A 68 7.92 3.48 -13.45
C GLN A 68 6.99 4.06 -14.51
N SER A 69 5.80 3.50 -14.71
CA SER A 69 4.82 4.01 -15.69
C SER A 69 4.28 5.40 -15.32
N SER A 70 4.27 5.75 -14.03
CA SER A 70 3.94 7.09 -13.52
C SER A 70 5.12 8.07 -13.64
N GLY A 71 6.32 7.60 -13.98
CA GLY A 71 7.56 8.38 -14.06
C GLY A 71 8.17 8.71 -12.70
N ILE A 72 7.82 7.96 -11.66
CA ILE A 72 8.44 8.06 -10.33
C ILE A 72 9.76 7.29 -10.36
N ARG A 73 10.84 7.94 -9.94
CA ARG A 73 12.17 7.32 -9.93
C ARG A 73 12.25 6.23 -8.88
N ILE A 74 12.74 5.06 -9.29
CA ILE A 74 13.05 3.96 -8.38
C ILE A 74 14.56 3.88 -8.21
N PHE A 75 15.01 3.87 -6.95
CA PHE A 75 16.40 3.66 -6.60
C PHE A 75 16.66 2.16 -6.45
N ILE A 76 17.79 1.69 -6.96
CA ILE A 76 18.27 0.33 -6.69
C ILE A 76 18.71 0.28 -5.23
N GLU A 77 18.23 -0.70 -4.48
CA GLU A 77 18.72 -0.98 -3.14
C GLU A 77 20.22 -1.29 -3.22
N SER A 78 21.05 -0.37 -2.73
CA SER A 78 22.45 -0.69 -2.52
C SER A 78 22.54 -1.43 -1.17
N LYS A 79 23.09 -2.64 -1.18
CA LYS A 79 23.40 -3.42 0.05
C LYS A 79 24.32 -2.68 1.05
N THR A 80 24.79 -1.49 0.70
CA THR A 80 25.78 -0.69 1.42
C THR A 80 25.23 0.66 1.90
N LEU A 81 24.02 1.06 1.49
CA LEU A 81 23.43 2.32 1.94
C LEU A 81 22.52 2.03 3.13
N PRO A 82 22.77 2.62 4.31
CA PRO A 82 21.81 2.57 5.38
C PRO A 82 20.49 3.18 4.90
N VAL A 83 19.38 2.67 5.46
CA VAL A 83 17.99 3.19 5.40
C VAL A 83 17.91 4.72 5.41
N SER A 84 18.92 5.36 6.00
CA SER A 84 19.01 6.79 6.24
C SER A 84 19.15 7.70 5.02
N SER A 85 19.41 7.18 3.81
CA SER A 85 19.70 8.03 2.63
C SER A 85 18.55 8.17 1.63
N ASN A 86 17.75 7.11 1.41
CA ASN A 86 16.65 7.11 0.46
C ASN A 86 15.34 6.71 1.16
N PRO A 87 14.20 7.34 0.84
CA PRO A 87 12.91 6.93 1.40
C PRO A 87 12.52 5.55 0.86
N TRP A 88 11.94 4.72 1.73
CA TRP A 88 11.56 3.35 1.40
C TRP A 88 10.06 3.24 1.24
N LEU A 89 9.61 2.79 0.07
CA LEU A 89 8.25 2.34 -0.13
C LEU A 89 8.17 0.85 0.19
N TYR A 90 7.73 0.58 1.41
CA TYR A 90 7.78 -0.70 2.06
C TYR A 90 6.44 -1.44 1.90
N VAL A 91 6.44 -2.59 1.25
CA VAL A 91 5.29 -3.48 1.11
C VAL A 91 5.36 -4.54 2.20
N GLN A 92 4.39 -4.53 3.10
CA GLN A 92 4.26 -5.50 4.19
C GLN A 92 3.03 -6.38 3.95
N PRO A 93 3.20 -7.56 3.31
CA PRO A 93 2.17 -8.57 3.20
C PRO A 93 2.09 -9.44 4.47
N ASN A 94 1.16 -9.13 5.38
CA ASN A 94 0.85 -10.01 6.50
C ASN A 94 -0.19 -11.05 6.06
N ILE A 95 0.22 -12.29 5.81
CA ILE A 95 -0.64 -13.34 5.24
C ILE A 95 -0.60 -14.59 6.12
N GLY A 96 -1.76 -15.09 6.54
CA GLY A 96 -1.89 -16.34 7.30
C GLY A 96 -2.93 -17.27 6.72
N LYS A 97 -2.67 -18.59 6.81
CA LYS A 97 -3.52 -19.64 6.24
C LYS A 97 -4.47 -20.22 7.28
N GLY A 98 -5.72 -20.44 6.87
CA GLY A 98 -6.77 -21.10 7.64
C GLY A 98 -7.61 -22.01 6.75
N GLY A 99 -7.22 -23.28 6.62
CA GLY A 99 -7.89 -24.22 5.71
C GLY A 99 -7.69 -23.82 4.24
N PRO A 100 -8.76 -23.73 3.42
CA PRO A 100 -8.67 -23.32 2.02
C PRO A 100 -8.63 -21.79 1.84
N TYR A 101 -8.56 -21.02 2.93
CA TYR A 101 -8.58 -19.56 2.89
C TYR A 101 -7.28 -18.98 3.46
N TYR A 102 -6.96 -17.78 3.01
CA TYR A 102 -5.97 -16.89 3.61
C TYR A 102 -6.66 -15.68 4.18
N PHE A 103 -6.27 -15.28 5.39
CA PHE A 103 -6.52 -13.95 5.92
C PHE A 103 -5.28 -13.11 5.66
N TYR A 104 -5.48 -11.88 5.20
CA TYR A 104 -4.37 -10.99 4.87
C TYR A 104 -4.60 -9.57 5.39
N ASN A 105 -3.49 -8.87 5.61
CA ASN A 105 -3.40 -7.42 5.65
C ASN A 105 -2.19 -7.01 4.80
N ILE A 106 -2.45 -6.34 3.68
CA ILE A 106 -1.40 -5.78 2.83
C ILE A 106 -1.27 -4.30 3.18
N SER A 107 -0.09 -3.90 3.61
CA SER A 107 0.24 -2.51 3.91
C SER A 107 1.32 -2.00 2.96
N LEU A 108 1.12 -0.82 2.37
CA LEU A 108 2.12 -0.07 1.63
C LEU A 108 2.47 1.17 2.46
N ARG A 109 3.74 1.32 2.84
CA ARG A 109 4.17 2.37 3.77
C ARG A 109 5.38 3.11 3.23
N LEU A 110 5.36 4.43 3.27
CA LEU A 110 6.56 5.22 3.06
C LEU A 110 7.28 5.42 4.39
N ILE A 111 8.49 4.88 4.49
CA ILE A 111 9.38 5.08 5.64
C ILE A 111 10.42 6.15 5.26
N GLN A 112 10.44 7.23 6.04
CA GLN A 112 11.34 8.37 5.85
C GLN A 112 12.16 8.64 7.12
N LYS A 113 13.30 9.30 6.92
CA LYS A 113 14.08 9.88 8.01
C LYS A 113 13.44 11.20 8.45
N VAL A 114 12.97 11.26 9.69
CA VAL A 114 12.30 12.43 10.29
C VAL A 114 13.09 12.97 11.48
N SER A 115 12.89 14.24 11.82
CA SER A 115 13.49 14.92 12.98
C SER A 115 12.42 15.43 13.93
N SER A 116 12.63 15.30 15.25
CA SER A 116 11.70 15.83 16.25
C SER A 116 11.86 17.33 16.42
N VAL A 117 10.73 18.06 16.47
CA VAL A 117 10.72 19.52 16.74
C VAL A 117 10.92 19.86 18.23
N HIS A 118 10.79 18.88 19.14
CA HIS A 118 10.89 19.07 20.59
C HIS A 118 12.08 18.34 21.24
N GLY A 119 12.88 17.58 20.46
CA GLY A 119 13.95 16.71 20.97
C GLY A 119 15.37 17.15 20.56
N ARG A 120 16.38 16.30 20.84
CA ARG A 120 17.70 16.42 20.22
C ARG A 120 17.54 16.37 18.69
N LYS A 121 18.46 17.01 17.95
CA LYS A 121 18.51 17.02 16.47
C LYS A 121 18.78 15.64 15.83
N ASP A 122 18.56 14.58 16.57
CA ASP A 122 18.68 13.22 16.09
C ASP A 122 17.49 12.93 15.17
N THR A 123 17.75 12.11 14.17
CA THR A 123 16.77 11.69 13.19
C THR A 123 16.44 10.22 13.36
N MET A 124 15.19 9.85 13.13
CA MET A 124 14.72 8.46 13.18
C MET A 124 13.95 8.09 11.92
N ALA A 125 13.83 6.80 11.63
CA ALA A 125 12.93 6.31 10.60
C ALA A 125 11.49 6.31 11.14
N ALA A 126 10.54 6.81 10.36
CA ALA A 126 9.13 6.80 10.69
C ALA A 126 8.28 6.60 9.42
N THR A 127 7.11 5.98 9.58
CA THR A 127 6.09 5.96 8.55
C THR A 127 5.46 7.34 8.44
N THR A 128 5.42 7.90 7.24
CA THR A 128 4.92 9.25 6.94
C THR A 128 3.74 9.25 5.97
N TRP A 129 3.60 8.16 5.22
CA TRP A 129 2.44 7.86 4.37
C TRP A 129 2.14 6.37 4.49
N GLU A 130 0.88 5.99 4.57
CA GLU A 130 0.50 4.58 4.55
C GLU A 130 -0.86 4.31 3.94
N GLY A 131 -1.00 3.08 3.46
CA GLY A 131 -2.22 2.53 2.94
C GLY A 131 -2.30 1.07 3.28
N ASN A 132 -3.47 0.59 3.70
CA ASN A 132 -3.61 -0.83 3.99
C ASN A 132 -5.00 -1.38 3.68
N THR A 133 -5.04 -2.64 3.27
CA THR A 133 -6.29 -3.38 3.08
C THR A 133 -6.17 -4.73 3.77
N ALA A 134 -7.18 -5.07 4.57
CA ALA A 134 -7.33 -6.41 5.11
C ALA A 134 -8.47 -7.16 4.41
N GLY A 135 -8.34 -8.48 4.31
CA GLY A 135 -9.35 -9.30 3.64
C GLY A 135 -9.17 -10.80 3.88
N ILE A 136 -10.04 -11.57 3.24
CA ILE A 136 -10.00 -13.03 3.20
C ILE A 136 -10.11 -13.44 1.73
N VAL A 137 -9.30 -14.41 1.32
CA VAL A 137 -9.27 -14.91 -0.06
C VAL A 137 -9.14 -16.42 -0.08
N ASN A 138 -9.72 -17.09 -1.08
CA ASN A 138 -9.48 -18.50 -1.31
C ASN A 138 -8.04 -18.74 -1.79
N ASN A 139 -7.45 -19.89 -1.47
CA ASN A 139 -6.08 -20.18 -1.89
C ASN A 139 -5.87 -20.13 -3.42
N THR A 140 -6.89 -20.47 -4.21
CA THR A 140 -6.78 -20.42 -5.68
C THR A 140 -6.73 -19.00 -6.25
N GLU A 141 -7.18 -18.01 -5.49
CA GLU A 141 -7.26 -16.60 -5.90
C GLU A 141 -6.22 -15.73 -5.17
N LEU A 142 -5.42 -16.32 -4.28
CA LEU A 142 -4.47 -15.62 -3.41
C LEU A 142 -3.57 -14.67 -4.20
N ARG A 143 -2.91 -15.19 -5.23
CA ARG A 143 -1.95 -14.42 -6.04
C ARG A 143 -2.62 -13.18 -6.64
N ASP A 144 -3.70 -13.38 -7.38
CA ASP A 144 -4.35 -12.32 -8.14
C ASP A 144 -4.91 -11.24 -7.21
N VAL A 145 -5.55 -11.63 -6.10
CA VAL A 145 -6.09 -10.67 -5.13
C VAL A 145 -4.99 -9.87 -4.43
N ILE A 146 -3.87 -10.51 -4.02
CA ILE A 146 -2.78 -9.78 -3.37
C ILE A 146 -2.11 -8.81 -4.35
N LEU A 147 -1.92 -9.20 -5.61
CA LEU A 147 -1.38 -8.30 -6.63
C LEU A 147 -2.33 -7.13 -6.89
N ASP A 148 -3.63 -7.37 -7.08
CA ASP A 148 -4.63 -6.32 -7.31
C ASP A 148 -4.69 -5.30 -6.16
N VAL A 149 -4.66 -5.78 -4.91
CA VAL A 149 -4.64 -4.92 -3.71
C VAL A 149 -3.36 -4.09 -3.68
N THR A 150 -2.21 -4.73 -3.93
CA THR A 150 -0.90 -4.06 -3.93
C THR A 150 -0.84 -2.98 -5.02
N GLU A 151 -1.27 -3.32 -6.24
CA GLU A 151 -1.33 -2.39 -7.35
C GLU A 151 -2.24 -1.20 -7.07
N SER A 152 -3.40 -1.44 -6.45
CA SER A 152 -4.33 -0.38 -6.08
C SER A 152 -3.67 0.63 -5.14
N TRP A 153 -2.92 0.15 -4.14
CA TRP A 153 -2.17 1.02 -3.24
C TRP A 153 -1.00 1.72 -3.91
N ALA A 154 -0.29 1.06 -4.83
CA ALA A 154 0.77 1.71 -5.61
C ALA A 154 0.22 2.81 -6.52
N LYS A 155 -0.96 2.62 -7.13
CA LYS A 155 -1.65 3.65 -7.93
C LYS A 155 -2.03 4.85 -7.07
N ILE A 156 -2.53 4.61 -5.85
CA ILE A 156 -2.88 5.70 -4.95
C ILE A 156 -1.62 6.44 -4.47
N PHE A 157 -0.57 5.71 -4.07
CA PHE A 157 0.72 6.32 -3.73
C PHE A 157 1.24 7.21 -4.87
N ALA A 158 1.20 6.71 -6.11
CA ALA A 158 1.68 7.46 -7.27
C ALA A 158 0.86 8.75 -7.49
N ASN A 159 -0.45 8.69 -7.34
CA ASN A 159 -1.31 9.86 -7.43
C ASN A 159 -1.00 10.90 -6.33
N ASP A 160 -0.88 10.45 -5.07
CA ASP A 160 -0.53 11.31 -3.95
C ASP A 160 0.85 11.95 -4.16
N PHE A 161 1.83 11.15 -4.58
CA PHE A 161 3.20 11.60 -4.86
C PHE A 161 3.21 12.69 -5.94
N LEU A 162 2.51 12.47 -7.07
CA LEU A 162 2.47 13.42 -8.18
C LEU A 162 1.68 14.68 -7.86
N SER A 163 0.71 14.62 -6.93
CA SER A 163 -0.08 15.79 -6.51
C SER A 163 0.77 16.86 -5.82
N VAL A 164 1.87 16.46 -5.16
CA VAL A 164 2.78 17.35 -4.43
C VAL A 164 4.19 17.41 -5.03
N ASN A 165 4.45 16.66 -6.10
CA ASN A 165 5.69 16.70 -6.89
C ASN A 165 5.37 16.88 -8.39
N PRO A 166 4.77 18.02 -8.79
CA PRO A 166 4.52 18.31 -10.21
C PRO A 166 5.83 18.41 -10.99
N ARG A 167 5.80 17.97 -12.25
CA ARG A 167 6.96 17.99 -13.16
C ARG A 167 7.34 19.39 -13.61
#